data_AF-A0A7J9N1U6-F1
#
_entry.id   AF-A0A7J9N1U6-F1
#
_cell.length_a   1.000
_cell.length_b   1.000
_cell.length_c   1.000
_cell.angle_alpha   90.00
_cell.angle_beta   90.00
_cell.angle_gamma   90.00
#
_symmetry.space_group_name_H-M   'P 1'
#
loop_
_entity.id
_entity.type
_entity.pdbx_description
1 polymer ?
#
loop_
_entity_poly.entity_id
_entity_poly.type
_entity_poly.pdbx_seq_one_letter_code
_entity_poly.pdbx_strand_id
1 'polypeptide(L)'
;MEKLLLLVLTMAATINYLSAGKFLVLSAAYTFESPSYSVVHLESDFEIRLYKEISWMSALVHGTSFLNSTRDGFHRLYQYLHGANLNSTHFSMTKPVLTSISPSDHGSSSSSYTVRYYLPSEYKYKSPPQPSAELNLQLDKWKSQCIAVRKFSGYANDDNVEKEKDALVSSLTKRLPALMQAVENNLYYNYSIAQYNASKHRTGRINEVWMDVWGFTAEGCPV
;
A
#
# COMPACT_ATOMS: atom_id res chain seq x y z
N MET A 1 41.43 45.22 41.41
CA MET A 1 40.66 45.75 40.27
C MET A 1 41.62 46.54 39.39
N GLU A 2 42.32 45.93 38.41
CA GLU A 2 42.88 46.67 37.24
C GLU A 2 43.68 45.81 36.24
N LYS A 3 44.09 44.58 36.59
CA LYS A 3 44.78 43.70 35.60
C LYS A 3 44.08 42.37 35.28
N LEU A 4 43.08 41.99 36.07
CA LEU A 4 42.27 40.78 35.81
C LEU A 4 40.97 41.07 35.04
N LEU A 5 40.58 42.34 34.91
CA LEU A 5 39.36 42.78 34.22
C LEU A 5 39.58 43.01 32.71
N LEU A 6 40.84 43.09 32.25
CA LEU A 6 41.18 43.36 30.85
C LEU A 6 41.35 42.11 29.98
N LEU A 7 41.47 40.92 30.59
CA LEU A 7 41.42 39.64 29.86
C LEU A 7 39.98 39.15 29.61
N VAL A 8 38.99 39.78 30.26
CA VAL A 8 37.56 39.50 30.10
C VAL A 8 36.99 40.11 28.80
N LEU A 9 37.74 41.00 28.11
CA LEU A 9 37.22 41.77 26.98
C LEU A 9 37.86 41.47 25.61
N THR A 10 38.87 40.59 25.51
CA THR A 10 39.42 40.14 24.21
C THR A 10 39.13 38.69 23.86
N MET A 11 38.59 37.88 24.79
CA MET A 11 38.05 36.54 24.48
C MET A 11 36.56 36.56 24.12
N ALA A 12 35.92 37.73 24.15
CA ALA A 12 34.53 37.94 23.75
C ALA A 12 34.33 38.10 22.22
N ALA A 13 35.38 37.98 21.41
CA ALA A 13 35.32 38.23 19.96
C ALA A 13 35.68 37.04 19.05
N THR A 14 35.93 35.83 19.58
CA THR A 14 36.26 34.66 18.73
C THR A 14 35.53 33.37 19.06
N ILE A 15 34.60 33.35 20.02
CA ILE A 15 33.73 32.19 20.28
C ILE A 15 32.37 32.41 19.60
N ASN A 16 32.38 32.53 18.27
CA ASN A 16 31.17 32.53 17.44
C ASN A 16 31.42 31.79 16.12
N TYR A 17 32.17 30.69 16.16
CA TYR A 17 32.25 29.72 15.07
C TYR A 17 32.41 28.31 15.62
N LEU A 18 31.59 27.93 16.61
CA LEU A 18 31.30 26.52 16.80
C LEU A 18 30.01 26.24 16.04
N SER A 19 30.21 25.76 14.82
CA SER A 19 29.18 25.28 13.92
C SER A 19 28.05 24.64 14.69
N ALA A 20 26.83 25.16 14.49
CA ALA A 20 25.62 24.39 14.71
C ALA A 20 25.74 23.15 13.81
N GLY A 21 26.38 22.10 14.34
CA GLY A 21 26.31 20.76 13.83
C GLY A 21 24.85 20.41 13.88
N LYS A 22 24.14 20.64 12.77
CA LYS A 22 22.91 19.95 12.46
C LYS A 22 23.30 18.49 12.57
N PHE A 23 23.02 17.89 13.72
CA PHE A 23 22.90 16.45 13.82
C PHE A 23 21.77 16.11 12.86
N LEU A 24 22.16 15.83 11.61
CA LEU A 24 21.30 15.17 10.66
C LEU A 24 21.13 13.78 11.26
N VAL A 25 20.09 13.62 12.09
CA VAL A 25 19.58 12.30 12.40
C VAL A 25 19.06 11.79 11.07
N LEU A 26 19.95 11.14 10.30
CA LEU A 26 19.59 10.24 9.24
C LEU A 26 18.85 9.09 9.91
N SER A 27 17.57 9.33 10.22
CA SER A 27 16.59 8.27 10.20
C SER A 27 16.71 7.70 8.79
N ALA A 28 17.45 6.59 8.65
CA ALA A 28 17.30 5.72 7.53
C ALA A 28 15.85 5.23 7.58
N ALA A 29 14.94 6.02 7.04
CA ALA A 29 13.62 5.56 6.72
C ALA A 29 13.86 4.42 5.73
N TYR A 30 13.79 3.19 6.21
CA TYR A 30 13.76 2.01 5.36
C TYR A 30 12.51 2.16 4.49
N THR A 31 12.67 2.76 3.31
CA THR A 31 11.61 2.91 2.34
C THR A 31 11.46 1.55 1.68
N PHE A 32 10.53 0.74 2.19
CA PHE A 32 10.10 -0.44 1.45
C PHE A 32 9.62 -0.03 0.07
N GLU A 33 9.99 -0.83 -0.93
CA GLU A 33 9.61 -0.60 -2.32
C GLU A 33 8.08 -0.57 -2.46
N SER A 34 7.57 0.23 -3.40
CA SER A 34 6.15 0.33 -3.72
C SER A 34 5.91 0.36 -5.22
N PRO A 35 4.74 -0.12 -5.69
CA PRO A 35 4.40 -0.03 -7.10
C PRO A 35 4.41 1.42 -7.58
N SER A 36 5.07 1.68 -8.71
CA SER A 36 5.08 2.99 -9.34
C SER A 36 3.74 3.30 -10.00
N TYR A 37 3.27 4.54 -9.86
CA TYR A 37 2.07 5.03 -10.53
C TYR A 37 2.22 6.49 -10.97
N SER A 38 1.34 6.92 -11.85
CA SER A 38 1.09 8.33 -12.15
C SER A 38 -0.32 8.72 -11.74
N VAL A 39 -0.49 9.89 -11.14
CA VAL A 39 -1.83 10.43 -10.86
C VAL A 39 -2.41 10.99 -12.15
N VAL A 40 -3.56 10.47 -12.57
CA VAL A 40 -4.28 10.88 -13.78
C VAL A 40 -5.52 11.72 -13.49
N HIS A 41 -5.97 11.72 -12.24
CA HIS A 41 -7.03 12.59 -11.73
C HIS A 41 -6.83 12.83 -10.24
N LEU A 42 -7.05 14.06 -9.77
CA LEU A 42 -6.86 14.44 -8.38
C LEU A 42 -8.06 15.23 -7.89
N GLU A 43 -8.59 14.78 -6.75
CA GLU A 43 -9.66 15.43 -6.00
C GLU A 43 -9.19 15.71 -4.57
N SER A 44 -10.02 16.41 -3.78
CA SER A 44 -9.67 16.77 -2.40
C SER A 44 -9.41 15.57 -1.49
N ASP A 45 -10.08 14.45 -1.74
CA ASP A 45 -10.19 13.31 -0.84
C ASP A 45 -9.91 11.96 -1.52
N PHE A 46 -9.77 11.94 -2.84
CA PHE A 46 -9.32 10.77 -3.59
C PHE A 46 -8.47 11.18 -4.80
N GLU A 47 -7.78 10.21 -5.39
CA GLU A 47 -7.08 10.38 -6.65
C GLU A 47 -7.27 9.13 -7.52
N ILE A 48 -7.20 9.27 -8.84
CA ILE A 48 -7.13 8.13 -9.76
C ILE A 48 -5.67 7.97 -10.19
N ARG A 49 -5.14 6.78 -9.95
CA ARG A 49 -3.76 6.39 -10.26
C ARG A 49 -3.75 5.43 -11.42
N LEU A 50 -2.91 5.70 -12.40
CA LEU A 50 -2.52 4.74 -13.43
C LEU A 50 -1.33 3.94 -12.93
N TYR A 51 -1.56 2.65 -12.67
CA TYR A 51 -0.51 1.67 -12.52
C TYR A 51 -0.28 0.98 -13.85
N LYS A 52 0.99 0.87 -14.25
CA LYS A 52 1.37 0.08 -15.43
C LYS A 52 1.50 -1.38 -15.03
N GLU A 53 2.65 -1.99 -15.29
CA GLU A 53 2.91 -3.37 -14.94
C GLU A 53 3.19 -3.52 -13.45
N ILE A 54 2.37 -4.32 -12.76
CA ILE A 54 2.64 -4.74 -11.38
C ILE A 54 2.63 -6.26 -11.33
N SER A 55 3.62 -6.85 -10.67
CA SER A 55 3.61 -8.27 -10.33
C SER A 55 3.35 -8.43 -8.84
N TRP A 56 2.40 -9.29 -8.50
CA TRP A 56 2.00 -9.63 -7.15
C TRP A 56 2.19 -11.13 -6.92
N MET A 57 2.58 -11.50 -5.71
CA MET A 57 2.32 -12.86 -5.22
C MET A 57 1.06 -12.84 -4.39
N SER A 58 0.12 -13.73 -4.69
CA SER A 58 -1.25 -13.69 -4.20
C SER A 58 -1.61 -14.94 -3.43
N ALA A 59 -2.37 -14.77 -2.34
CA ALA A 59 -2.89 -15.82 -1.49
C ALA A 59 -4.42 -15.67 -1.40
N LEU A 60 -5.15 -16.63 -1.96
CA LEU A 60 -6.62 -16.69 -1.85
C LEU A 60 -7.02 -17.29 -0.49
N VAL A 61 -7.90 -16.62 0.23
CA VAL A 61 -8.45 -17.04 1.52
C VAL A 61 -9.97 -16.90 1.48
N HIS A 62 -10.68 -17.96 1.86
CA HIS A 62 -12.11 -17.88 2.10
C HIS A 62 -12.36 -17.69 3.59
N GLY A 63 -13.18 -16.70 3.95
CA GLY A 63 -13.41 -16.37 5.35
C GLY A 63 -14.58 -15.41 5.55
N THR A 64 -14.84 -15.06 6.81
CA THR A 64 -15.88 -14.11 7.21
C THR A 64 -15.33 -12.82 7.81
N SER A 65 -14.01 -12.73 7.96
CA SER A 65 -13.31 -11.56 8.52
C SER A 65 -12.16 -11.16 7.59
N PHE A 66 -12.16 -9.89 7.20
CA PHE A 66 -11.07 -9.20 6.53
C PHE A 66 -9.77 -9.31 7.33
N LEU A 67 -9.82 -9.04 8.64
CA LEU A 67 -8.62 -8.98 9.46
C LEU A 67 -7.93 -10.35 9.54
N ASN A 68 -8.71 -11.39 9.86
CA ASN A 68 -8.19 -12.76 9.94
C ASN A 68 -7.72 -13.25 8.57
N SER A 69 -8.51 -13.04 7.52
CA SER A 69 -8.14 -13.49 6.17
C SER A 69 -6.88 -12.80 5.66
N THR A 70 -6.71 -11.50 5.96
CA THR A 70 -5.48 -10.76 5.64
C THR A 70 -4.28 -11.33 6.37
N ARG A 71 -4.41 -11.62 7.68
CA ARG A 71 -3.33 -12.22 8.48
C ARG A 71 -2.94 -13.59 7.93
N ASP A 72 -3.92 -14.44 7.63
CA ASP A 72 -3.68 -15.82 7.22
C ASP A 72 -3.09 -15.89 5.80
N GLY A 73 -3.56 -15.04 4.88
CA GLY A 73 -2.95 -14.89 3.56
C GLY A 73 -1.53 -14.31 3.63
N PHE A 74 -1.33 -13.27 4.44
CA PHE A 74 0.00 -12.68 4.62
C PHE A 74 0.98 -13.62 5.30
N HIS A 75 0.52 -14.50 6.20
CA HIS A 75 1.39 -15.50 6.82
C HIS A 75 2.00 -16.45 5.77
N ARG A 76 1.21 -16.91 4.79
CA ARG A 76 1.72 -17.75 3.69
C ARG A 76 2.67 -17.00 2.78
N LEU A 77 2.36 -15.74 2.46
CA LEU A 77 3.28 -14.87 1.73
C LEU A 77 4.58 -14.67 2.52
N TYR A 78 4.51 -14.45 3.83
CA TYR A 78 5.69 -14.27 4.67
C TYR A 78 6.62 -15.49 4.65
N GLN A 79 6.07 -16.71 4.68
CA GLN A 79 6.85 -17.94 4.51
C GLN A 79 7.54 -17.96 3.14
N TYR A 80 6.83 -17.62 2.06
CA TYR A 80 7.39 -17.49 0.72
C TYR A 80 8.55 -16.49 0.67
N LEU A 81 8.39 -15.30 1.26
CA LEU A 81 9.43 -14.27 1.33
C LEU A 81 10.69 -14.74 2.09
N HIS A 82 10.55 -15.71 2.99
CA HIS A 82 11.62 -16.23 3.86
C HIS A 82 12.12 -17.62 3.45
N GLY A 83 11.97 -17.98 2.17
CA GLY A 83 12.63 -19.15 1.59
C GLY A 83 11.76 -20.39 1.43
N ALA A 84 10.45 -20.33 1.69
CA ALA A 84 9.50 -21.38 1.28
C ALA A 84 9.15 -21.25 -0.21
N ASN A 85 10.19 -21.35 -1.04
CA ASN A 85 10.15 -21.25 -2.49
C ASN A 85 11.33 -22.03 -3.09
N LEU A 86 11.27 -22.23 -4.40
CA LEU A 86 12.36 -22.88 -5.14
C LEU A 86 13.67 -22.13 -4.91
N ASN A 87 14.70 -22.85 -4.45
CA ASN A 87 16.04 -22.34 -4.11
C ASN A 87 16.14 -21.51 -2.82
N SER A 88 15.10 -21.49 -1.97
CA SER A 88 15.13 -20.81 -0.66
C SER A 88 15.56 -19.34 -0.75
N THR A 89 15.07 -18.65 -1.78
CA THR A 89 15.38 -17.24 -2.01
C THR A 89 14.68 -16.38 -0.97
N HIS A 90 15.42 -15.41 -0.41
CA HIS A 90 14.84 -14.40 0.48
C HIS A 90 14.47 -13.14 -0.30
N PHE A 91 13.33 -12.56 0.03
CA PHE A 91 12.82 -11.34 -0.58
C PHE A 91 12.85 -10.17 0.40
N SER A 92 13.09 -8.97 -0.11
CA SER A 92 12.89 -7.75 0.66
C SER A 92 11.40 -7.50 0.92
N MET A 93 11.04 -7.03 2.11
CA MET A 93 9.68 -6.54 2.32
C MET A 93 9.36 -5.36 1.39
N THR A 94 8.12 -5.32 0.91
CA THR A 94 7.58 -4.24 0.09
C THR A 94 6.26 -3.76 0.70
N LYS A 95 5.73 -2.65 0.18
CA LYS A 95 4.44 -2.10 0.61
C LYS A 95 3.66 -1.59 -0.61
N PRO A 96 2.32 -1.59 -0.57
CA PRO A 96 1.46 -2.08 0.52
C PRO A 96 1.29 -3.60 0.49
N VAL A 97 0.78 -4.17 1.59
CA VAL A 97 0.04 -5.45 1.52
C VAL A 97 -1.37 -5.11 1.06
N LEU A 98 -1.81 -5.70 -0.05
CA LEU A 98 -3.09 -5.39 -0.67
C LEU A 98 -4.05 -6.57 -0.48
N THR A 99 -5.19 -6.36 0.19
CA THR A 99 -6.23 -7.38 0.32
C THR A 99 -7.44 -6.96 -0.51
N SER A 100 -7.72 -7.67 -1.60
CA SER A 100 -8.98 -7.51 -2.35
C SER A 100 -10.09 -8.32 -1.71
N ILE A 101 -11.28 -7.74 -1.67
CA ILE A 101 -12.47 -8.32 -1.08
C ILE A 101 -13.46 -8.54 -2.21
N SER A 102 -13.76 -9.81 -2.47
CA SER A 102 -14.80 -10.26 -3.40
C SER A 102 -15.91 -10.88 -2.57
N PRO A 103 -17.05 -10.21 -2.44
CA PRO A 103 -18.13 -10.70 -1.61
C PRO A 103 -18.72 -12.00 -2.16
N SER A 104 -19.37 -12.76 -1.29
CA SER A 104 -19.93 -14.06 -1.63
C SER A 104 -20.99 -13.93 -2.73
N ASP A 105 -20.78 -14.60 -3.84
CA ASP A 105 -21.87 -14.92 -4.76
C ASP A 105 -22.75 -16.04 -4.16
N HIS A 106 -24.06 -15.97 -4.43
CA HIS A 106 -24.98 -17.10 -4.27
C HIS A 106 -25.06 -17.75 -2.86
N GLY A 107 -25.30 -16.96 -1.81
CA GLY A 107 -25.78 -17.50 -0.52
C GLY A 107 -24.74 -18.19 0.35
N SER A 108 -23.45 -18.10 0.00
CA SER A 108 -22.37 -18.44 0.94
C SER A 108 -22.25 -17.38 2.03
N SER A 109 -21.99 -17.78 3.27
CA SER A 109 -21.71 -16.84 4.37
C SER A 109 -20.26 -16.31 4.35
N SER A 110 -19.39 -16.85 3.50
CA SER A 110 -17.97 -16.50 3.43
C SER A 110 -17.64 -15.69 2.16
N SER A 111 -16.96 -14.57 2.38
CA SER A 111 -16.35 -13.78 1.30
C SER A 111 -15.01 -14.39 0.87
N SER A 112 -14.59 -14.05 -0.34
CA SER A 112 -13.26 -14.39 -0.86
C SER A 112 -12.32 -13.21 -0.71
N TYR A 113 -11.16 -13.45 -0.10
CA TYR A 113 -10.11 -12.46 0.12
C TYR A 113 -8.87 -12.86 -0.65
N THR A 114 -8.36 -11.97 -1.49
CA THR A 114 -7.06 -12.17 -2.17
C THR A 114 -6.02 -11.24 -1.56
N VAL A 115 -5.12 -11.79 -0.75
CA VAL A 115 -4.03 -11.05 -0.10
C VAL A 115 -2.82 -11.06 -1.01
N ARG A 116 -2.23 -9.89 -1.26
CA ARG A 116 -1.15 -9.71 -2.22
C ARG A 116 0.06 -9.03 -1.60
N TYR A 117 1.23 -9.53 -2.00
CA TYR A 117 2.53 -8.94 -1.77
C TYR A 117 3.10 -8.42 -3.08
N TYR A 118 3.55 -7.16 -3.09
CA TYR A 118 4.16 -6.56 -4.27
C TYR A 118 5.53 -7.19 -4.49
N LEU A 119 5.75 -7.82 -5.64
CA LEU A 119 7.05 -8.37 -5.99
C LEU A 119 8.02 -7.22 -6.30
N PRO A 120 9.23 -7.22 -5.71
CA PRO A 120 10.24 -6.20 -5.96
C PRO A 120 10.52 -6.02 -7.46
N SER A 121 10.82 -4.80 -7.90
CA SER A 121 11.02 -4.44 -9.31
C SER A 121 12.15 -5.21 -9.98
N GLU A 122 13.07 -5.79 -9.22
CA GLU A 122 14.06 -6.74 -9.77
C GLU A 122 13.38 -7.92 -10.50
N TYR A 123 12.17 -8.34 -10.09
CA TYR A 123 11.38 -9.39 -10.73
C TYR A 123 10.48 -8.90 -11.88
N LYS A 124 10.66 -7.68 -12.36
CA LYS A 124 9.89 -7.16 -13.50
C LYS A 124 10.17 -7.95 -14.79
N TYR A 125 11.43 -8.31 -15.02
CA TYR A 125 11.88 -8.99 -16.25
C TYR A 125 12.37 -10.42 -16.01
N LYS A 126 12.23 -10.95 -14.78
CA LYS A 126 12.56 -12.33 -14.41
C LYS A 126 11.39 -12.98 -13.68
N SER A 127 11.19 -14.27 -13.89
CA SER A 127 10.20 -15.01 -13.11
C SER A 127 10.67 -15.13 -11.65
N PRO A 128 9.81 -14.86 -10.66
CA PRO A 128 10.15 -15.11 -9.27
C PRO A 128 10.22 -16.63 -9.02
N PRO A 129 11.00 -17.09 -8.03
CA PRO A 129 11.05 -18.50 -7.64
C PRO A 129 9.65 -19.02 -7.34
N GLN A 130 9.36 -20.24 -7.79
CA GLN A 130 8.06 -20.86 -7.59
C GLN A 130 7.82 -21.10 -6.08
N PRO A 131 6.64 -20.74 -5.53
CA PRO A 131 6.32 -21.02 -4.13
C PRO A 131 6.21 -22.53 -3.88
N SER A 132 6.48 -22.97 -2.65
CA SER A 132 6.18 -24.34 -2.24
C SER A 132 4.69 -24.64 -2.39
N ALA A 133 4.34 -25.85 -2.82
CA ALA A 133 2.98 -26.21 -3.20
C ALA A 133 1.97 -26.04 -2.05
N GLU A 134 2.39 -26.33 -0.81
CA GLU A 134 1.60 -26.22 0.41
C GLU A 134 1.14 -24.79 0.73
N LEU A 135 1.82 -23.77 0.20
CA LEU A 135 1.43 -22.37 0.44
C LEU A 135 0.22 -21.95 -0.41
N ASN A 136 -0.05 -22.65 -1.52
CA ASN A 136 -1.12 -22.32 -2.47
C ASN A 136 -1.10 -20.82 -2.87
N LEU A 137 0.05 -20.36 -3.34
CA LEU A 137 0.26 -18.99 -3.81
C LEU A 137 0.28 -18.93 -5.34
N GLN A 138 -0.17 -17.81 -5.87
CA GLN A 138 -0.26 -17.59 -7.31
C GLN A 138 0.39 -16.28 -7.72
N LEU A 139 1.11 -16.29 -8.85
CA LEU A 139 1.64 -15.09 -9.47
C LEU A 139 0.52 -14.36 -10.20
N ASP A 140 0.24 -13.12 -9.80
CA ASP A 140 -0.78 -12.24 -10.39
C ASP A 140 -0.07 -11.06 -11.07
N LYS A 141 -0.24 -10.92 -12.39
CA LYS A 141 0.40 -9.88 -13.19
C LYS A 141 -0.64 -8.92 -13.74
N TRP A 142 -0.59 -7.67 -13.28
CA TRP A 142 -1.38 -6.58 -13.80
C TRP A 142 -0.62 -5.93 -14.96
N LYS A 143 -1.28 -5.73 -16.10
CA LYS A 143 -0.67 -5.09 -17.28
C LYS A 143 -0.73 -3.57 -17.19
N SER A 144 -1.93 -3.05 -16.97
CA SER A 144 -2.24 -1.64 -16.74
C SER A 144 -3.58 -1.57 -16.03
N GLN A 145 -3.70 -0.76 -14.98
CA GLN A 145 -4.93 -0.56 -14.23
C GLN A 145 -5.04 0.89 -13.76
N CYS A 146 -6.24 1.44 -13.89
CA CYS A 146 -6.60 2.71 -13.28
C CYS A 146 -7.41 2.45 -12.01
N ILE A 147 -6.89 2.95 -10.90
CA ILE A 147 -7.38 2.68 -9.56
C ILE A 147 -7.75 4.00 -8.91
N ALA A 148 -9.00 4.15 -8.49
CA ALA A 148 -9.39 5.21 -7.57
C ALA A 148 -8.90 4.87 -6.16
N VAL A 149 -8.21 5.83 -5.52
CA VAL A 149 -7.57 5.65 -4.23
C VAL A 149 -7.99 6.74 -3.26
N ARG A 150 -8.49 6.31 -2.10
CA ARG A 150 -8.77 7.18 -0.94
C ARG A 150 -7.92 6.74 0.25
N LYS A 151 -7.26 7.70 0.91
CA LYS A 151 -6.43 7.46 2.10
C LYS A 151 -7.25 7.56 3.39
N PHE A 152 -6.96 6.68 4.35
CA PHE A 152 -7.54 6.75 5.69
C PHE A 152 -6.52 6.35 6.77
N SER A 153 -6.76 6.85 7.98
CA SER A 153 -5.88 6.65 9.13
C SER A 153 -6.40 5.56 10.07
N GLY A 154 -5.50 5.01 10.90
CA GLY A 154 -5.87 4.04 11.92
C GLY A 154 -5.69 2.59 11.46
N TYR A 155 -6.35 1.64 12.13
CA TYR A 155 -6.31 0.24 11.72
C TYR A 155 -7.37 -0.01 10.66
N ALA A 156 -7.09 -0.87 9.68
CA ALA A 156 -8.11 -1.45 8.84
C ALA A 156 -8.62 -2.74 9.50
N ASN A 157 -9.93 -2.85 9.71
CA ASN A 157 -10.56 -3.98 10.37
C ASN A 157 -11.99 -4.21 9.85
N ASP A 158 -12.61 -5.28 10.31
CA ASP A 158 -13.95 -5.69 9.90
C ASP A 158 -15.03 -4.61 10.12
N ASP A 159 -14.82 -3.70 11.09
CA ASP A 159 -15.80 -2.66 11.45
C ASP A 159 -15.74 -1.41 10.55
N ASN A 160 -14.67 -1.23 9.76
CA ASN A 160 -14.43 0.02 9.05
C ASN A 160 -14.10 -0.09 7.57
N VAL A 161 -13.61 -1.23 7.06
CA VAL A 161 -13.19 -1.33 5.65
C VAL A 161 -14.34 -1.07 4.68
N GLU A 162 -15.55 -1.48 5.03
CA GLU A 162 -16.75 -1.21 4.23
C GLU A 162 -17.17 0.27 4.27
N LYS A 163 -17.03 0.93 5.43
CA LYS A 163 -17.31 2.38 5.56
C LYS A 163 -16.34 3.21 4.73
N GLU A 164 -15.06 2.81 4.68
CA GLU A 164 -14.07 3.48 3.85
C GLU A 164 -14.34 3.27 2.35
N LYS A 165 -14.81 2.08 1.96
CA LYS A 165 -15.33 1.82 0.61
C LYS A 165 -16.51 2.74 0.28
N ASP A 166 -17.52 2.82 1.15
CA ASP A 166 -18.69 3.66 0.94
C ASP A 166 -18.34 5.14 0.82
N ALA A 167 -17.35 5.60 1.60
CA ALA A 167 -16.83 6.95 1.50
C ALA A 167 -16.19 7.22 0.14
N LEU A 168 -15.35 6.31 -0.39
CA LEU A 168 -14.80 6.45 -1.74
C LEU A 168 -15.89 6.42 -2.82
N VAL A 169 -16.84 5.48 -2.73
CA VAL A 169 -17.98 5.39 -3.67
C VAL A 169 -18.76 6.70 -3.67
N SER A 170 -19.07 7.25 -2.51
CA SER A 170 -19.81 8.52 -2.39
C SER A 170 -19.07 9.67 -3.08
N SER A 171 -17.75 9.76 -2.91
CA SER A 171 -16.93 10.78 -3.56
C SER A 171 -16.85 10.60 -5.07
N LEU A 172 -16.70 9.36 -5.55
CA LEU A 172 -16.72 9.04 -6.98
C LEU A 172 -18.08 9.35 -7.61
N THR A 173 -19.19 8.96 -6.99
CA THR A 173 -20.55 9.24 -7.51
C THR A 173 -20.82 10.73 -7.60
N LYS A 174 -20.34 11.51 -6.62
CA LYS A 174 -20.50 12.96 -6.60
C LYS A 174 -19.66 13.66 -7.67
N ARG A 175 -18.42 13.22 -7.90
CA ARG A 175 -17.45 13.91 -8.78
C ARG A 175 -17.45 13.39 -10.21
N LEU A 176 -17.66 12.08 -10.37
CA LEU A 176 -17.55 11.34 -11.63
C LEU A 176 -18.78 10.43 -11.86
N PRO A 177 -20.01 10.97 -11.91
CA PRO A 177 -21.23 10.16 -11.99
C PRO A 177 -21.33 9.28 -13.25
N ALA A 178 -20.74 9.70 -14.38
CA ALA A 178 -20.70 8.90 -15.60
C ALA A 178 -19.80 7.66 -15.47
N LEU A 179 -18.68 7.80 -14.75
CA LEU A 179 -17.79 6.69 -14.43
C LEU A 179 -18.51 5.67 -13.55
N MET A 180 -19.20 6.14 -12.51
CA MET A 180 -19.90 5.25 -11.59
C MET A 180 -21.05 4.49 -12.26
N GLN A 181 -21.75 5.09 -13.22
CA GLN A 181 -22.73 4.35 -14.04
C GLN A 181 -22.09 3.21 -14.84
N ALA A 182 -20.87 3.39 -15.36
CA ALA A 182 -20.14 2.32 -16.05
C ALA A 182 -19.70 1.21 -15.08
N VAL A 183 -19.30 1.57 -13.85
CA VAL A 183 -18.90 0.62 -12.80
C VAL A 183 -20.09 -0.19 -12.28
N GLU A 184 -21.25 0.44 -12.07
CA GLU A 184 -22.48 -0.23 -11.56
C GLU A 184 -22.97 -1.37 -12.45
N ASN A 185 -22.83 -1.22 -13.76
CA ASN A 185 -23.24 -2.24 -14.73
C ASN A 185 -22.39 -3.52 -14.67
N ASN A 186 -21.26 -3.51 -13.95
CA ASN A 186 -20.33 -4.64 -13.87
C ASN A 186 -20.44 -5.46 -12.57
N LEU A 187 -21.51 -5.24 -11.79
CA LEU A 187 -21.95 -5.99 -10.60
C LEU A 187 -20.85 -6.33 -9.56
N TYR A 188 -21.04 -5.78 -8.36
CA TYR A 188 -20.17 -5.84 -7.18
C TYR A 188 -18.96 -4.91 -7.23
N TYR A 189 -19.00 -3.85 -6.42
CA TYR A 189 -17.89 -2.95 -6.14
C TYR A 189 -16.77 -3.69 -5.41
N ASN A 190 -16.04 -4.54 -6.12
CA ASN A 190 -14.82 -5.14 -5.64
C ASN A 190 -13.87 -4.00 -5.27
N TYR A 191 -13.37 -4.06 -4.05
CA TYR A 191 -12.46 -3.06 -3.52
C TYR A 191 -11.32 -3.77 -2.82
N SER A 192 -10.22 -3.05 -2.68
CA SER A 192 -9.05 -3.55 -1.98
C SER A 192 -8.64 -2.58 -0.88
N ILE A 193 -8.07 -3.13 0.19
CA ILE A 193 -7.44 -2.36 1.24
C ILE A 193 -5.93 -2.51 1.12
N ALA A 194 -5.24 -1.39 0.94
CA ALA A 194 -3.79 -1.32 0.90
C ALA A 194 -3.25 -0.86 2.26
N GLN A 195 -2.52 -1.74 2.94
CA GLN A 195 -1.97 -1.48 4.27
C GLN A 195 -0.45 -1.26 4.17
N TYR A 196 0.03 -0.09 4.61
CA TYR A 196 1.44 0.29 4.46
C TYR A 196 2.29 0.02 5.70
N ASN A 197 1.67 -0.16 6.86
CA ASN A 197 2.37 -0.24 8.14
C ASN A 197 2.40 -1.68 8.68
N ALA A 198 3.58 -2.11 9.12
CA ALA A 198 3.73 -3.34 9.91
C ALA A 198 2.85 -3.32 11.19
N SER A 199 2.49 -4.49 11.70
CA SER A 199 1.64 -4.67 12.89
C SER A 199 2.17 -3.96 14.14
N LYS A 200 3.51 -3.84 14.27
CA LYS A 200 4.17 -3.15 15.39
C LYS A 200 3.91 -1.64 15.47
N HIS A 201 3.50 -1.00 14.37
CA HIS A 201 3.21 0.44 14.36
C HIS A 201 1.84 0.73 14.96
N ARG A 202 1.79 1.33 16.15
CA ARG A 202 0.54 1.61 16.88
C ARG A 202 -0.17 2.90 16.45
N THR A 203 0.59 3.89 15.99
CA THR A 203 0.10 5.21 15.57
C THR A 203 0.64 5.57 14.19
N GLY A 204 0.10 6.62 13.56
CA GLY A 204 0.55 7.08 12.23
C GLY A 204 0.34 6.04 11.12
N ARG A 205 -0.65 5.16 11.28
CA ARG A 205 -0.99 4.14 10.30
C ARG A 205 -1.69 4.80 9.10
N ILE A 206 -1.23 4.44 7.91
CA ILE A 206 -1.78 4.88 6.63
C ILE A 206 -2.29 3.64 5.92
N ASN A 207 -3.56 3.67 5.56
CA ASN A 207 -4.18 2.68 4.69
C ASN A 207 -4.87 3.40 3.54
N GLU A 208 -5.19 2.64 2.51
CA GLU A 208 -5.91 3.13 1.34
C GLU A 208 -7.02 2.15 0.96
N VAL A 209 -8.17 2.69 0.55
CA VAL A 209 -9.18 1.95 -0.22
C VAL A 209 -8.87 2.15 -1.69
N TRP A 210 -8.85 1.04 -2.43
CA TRP A 210 -8.59 0.99 -3.87
C TRP A 210 -9.82 0.42 -4.58
N MET A 211 -10.24 1.05 -5.66
CA MET A 211 -11.33 0.59 -6.52
C MET A 211 -10.92 0.66 -7.98
N ASP A 212 -11.10 -0.43 -8.71
CA ASP A 212 -10.92 -0.44 -10.17
C ASP A 212 -11.96 0.47 -10.82
N VAL A 213 -11.50 1.37 -11.71
CA VAL A 213 -12.36 2.33 -12.42
C VAL A 213 -12.32 2.08 -13.93
N TRP A 214 -12.80 0.89 -14.33
CA TRP A 214 -12.93 0.53 -15.75
C TRP A 214 -13.84 1.53 -16.49
N GLY A 215 -13.38 2.00 -17.64
CA GLY A 215 -14.07 3.05 -18.41
C GLY A 215 -13.68 4.48 -18.06
N PHE A 216 -12.77 4.72 -17.10
CA PHE A 216 -12.19 6.06 -16.92
C PHE A 216 -11.31 6.42 -18.12
N THR A 217 -11.68 7.47 -18.84
CA THR A 217 -11.00 7.91 -20.06
C THR A 217 -9.79 8.79 -19.73
N ALA A 218 -8.64 8.14 -19.57
CA ALA A 218 -7.34 8.80 -19.57
C ALA A 218 -6.31 7.94 -20.31
N GLU A 219 -5.26 8.58 -20.82
CA GLU A 219 -4.19 7.89 -21.56
C GLU A 219 -3.58 6.76 -20.70
N GLY A 220 -3.59 5.54 -21.23
CA GLY A 220 -3.06 4.35 -20.56
C GLY A 220 -4.02 3.62 -19.62
N CYS A 221 -5.19 4.20 -19.30
CA CYS A 221 -6.24 3.46 -18.60
C CYS A 221 -6.87 2.42 -19.53
N PRO A 222 -7.05 1.17 -19.08
CA PRO A 222 -7.80 0.18 -19.85
C PRO A 222 -9.26 0.63 -19.98
N VAL A 223 -9.76 0.61 -21.22
CA VAL A 223 -11.16 0.91 -21.58
C VAL A 223 -11.97 -0.36 -21.58
#